data_AF-A0A151BR12-F1
#
_entry.id   AF-A0A151BR12-F1
#
_cell.length_a   1.000
_cell.length_b   1.000
_cell.length_c   1.000
_cell.angle_alpha   90.00
_cell.angle_beta   90.00
_cell.angle_gamma   90.00
#
_symmetry.space_group_name_H-M   'P 1'
#
loop_
_entity.id
_entity.type
_entity.pdbx_description
1 polymer ?
#
loop_
_entity_poly.entity_id
_entity_poly.type
_entity_poly.pdbx_seq_one_letter_code
_entity_poly.pdbx_strand_id
1 'polypeptide(L)'
;MEEAAWGKVPVLIVYADLHIHSKYSRATSTRMDIDEIARFSPVKGLNLVGTGDFTHPKWFRELREKLIPIDGTGLYRPAGKPDSPIRFMVTGEVSTSFTFEGKTKRIHHLILTPSLETADQISDRLARYGDLTVDGRPFLEPRPSWRR
;
A
#
# COMPACT_ATOMS: atom_id res chain seq x y z
N MET A 1 0.12 0.73 54.31
CA MET A 1 0.34 -0.26 53.24
C MET A 1 -0.49 0.21 52.07
N GLU A 2 0.16 0.92 51.15
CA GLU A 2 -0.48 1.59 50.01
C GLU A 2 0.11 0.93 48.77
N GLU A 3 -0.69 0.10 48.09
CA GLU A 3 -0.28 -0.52 46.83
C GLU A 3 -0.11 0.58 45.78
N ALA A 4 1.13 0.76 45.31
CA ALA A 4 1.43 1.64 44.20
C ALA A 4 0.65 1.16 42.95
N ALA A 5 -0.30 1.98 42.50
CA ALA A 5 -1.01 1.80 41.24
C ALA A 5 -0.05 2.04 40.07
N TRP A 6 0.69 1.00 39.68
CA TRP A 6 1.35 0.95 38.38
C TRP A 6 0.26 0.88 37.31
N GLY A 7 -0.16 2.04 36.83
CA GLY A 7 -1.09 2.16 35.72
C GLY A 7 -0.60 1.32 34.55
N LYS A 8 -1.41 0.35 34.13
CA LYS A 8 -1.11 -0.50 32.96
C LYS A 8 -0.81 0.43 31.78
N VAL A 9 0.42 0.38 31.26
CA VAL A 9 0.75 1.05 30.00
C VAL A 9 -0.24 0.52 28.95
N PRO A 10 -1.00 1.37 28.26
CA PRO A 10 -1.95 0.88 27.26
C PRO A 10 -1.16 0.16 26.17
N VAL A 11 -1.35 -1.15 26.08
CA VAL A 11 -0.76 -1.98 25.02
C VAL A 11 -1.61 -1.78 23.77
N LEU A 12 -1.04 -1.13 22.76
CA LEU A 12 -1.64 -1.06 21.43
C LEU A 12 -1.25 -2.32 20.66
N ILE A 13 -2.21 -3.19 20.39
CA ILE A 13 -2.02 -4.36 19.51
C ILE A 13 -2.38 -3.95 18.08
N VAL A 14 -1.49 -4.22 17.12
CA VAL A 14 -1.69 -3.92 15.70
C VAL A 14 -1.91 -5.22 14.92
N TYR A 15 -3.01 -5.28 14.18
CA TYR A 15 -3.32 -6.34 13.23
C TYR A 15 -3.32 -5.72 11.83
N ALA A 16 -2.37 -6.16 11.01
CA ALA A 16 -2.07 -5.52 9.75
C ALA A 16 -2.20 -6.46 8.55
N ASP A 17 -2.74 -5.94 7.45
CA ASP A 17 -2.71 -6.55 6.13
C ASP A 17 -2.14 -5.55 5.13
N LEU A 18 -0.86 -5.69 4.79
CA LEU A 18 -0.11 -4.67 4.03
C LEU A 18 -0.02 -4.96 2.53
N HIS A 19 -0.57 -6.10 2.09
CA HIS A 19 -0.53 -6.53 0.70
C HIS A 19 -1.95 -6.85 0.21
N ILE A 20 -2.61 -5.81 -0.29
CA ILE A 20 -3.89 -5.92 -0.97
C ILE A 20 -3.79 -5.27 -2.36
N HIS A 21 -4.84 -5.44 -3.15
CA HIS A 21 -4.98 -4.81 -4.44
C HIS A 21 -6.23 -3.92 -4.50
N SER A 22 -6.14 -2.86 -5.28
CA SER A 22 -7.24 -1.96 -5.59
C SER A 22 -8.10 -2.50 -6.73
N LYS A 23 -9.22 -1.83 -7.01
CA LYS A 23 -10.07 -2.08 -8.18
C LYS A 23 -9.36 -1.90 -9.54
N TYR A 24 -8.14 -1.39 -9.56
CA TYR A 24 -7.34 -1.20 -10.78
C TYR A 24 -6.38 -2.36 -11.09
N SER A 25 -6.26 -3.34 -10.20
CA SER A 25 -5.57 -4.60 -10.48
C SER A 25 -6.48 -5.58 -11.22
N ARG A 26 -5.90 -6.37 -12.13
CA ARG A 26 -6.62 -7.50 -12.76
C ARG A 26 -7.16 -8.47 -11.73
N ALA A 27 -8.29 -9.09 -12.07
CA ALA A 27 -8.98 -10.11 -11.26
C ALA A 27 -9.29 -9.66 -9.82
N THR A 28 -9.40 -8.34 -9.60
CA THR A 28 -9.75 -7.75 -8.31
C THR A 28 -11.19 -7.20 -8.36
N SER A 29 -11.89 -7.19 -7.22
CA SER A 29 -13.26 -6.68 -7.15
C SER A 29 -13.30 -5.17 -7.45
N THR A 30 -14.33 -4.73 -8.18
CA THR A 30 -14.58 -3.30 -8.45
C THR A 30 -14.88 -2.48 -7.19
N ARG A 31 -15.23 -3.16 -6.09
CA ARG A 31 -15.44 -2.59 -4.75
C ARG A 31 -14.16 -2.50 -3.91
N MET A 32 -12.99 -2.83 -4.45
CA MET A 32 -11.72 -2.60 -3.75
C MET A 32 -11.33 -1.12 -3.83
N ASP A 33 -12.11 -0.28 -3.12
CA ASP A 33 -11.87 1.14 -2.89
C ASP A 33 -11.68 1.45 -1.40
N ILE A 34 -11.23 2.66 -1.09
CA ILE A 34 -10.92 3.07 0.29
C ILE A 34 -12.13 2.96 1.22
N ASP A 35 -13.33 3.24 0.75
CA ASP A 35 -14.52 3.29 1.59
C ASP A 35 -14.96 1.90 2.03
N GLU A 36 -14.89 0.94 1.10
CA GLU A 36 -15.16 -0.48 1.33
C GLU A 36 -14.07 -1.16 2.13
N ILE A 37 -12.79 -0.89 1.82
CA ILE A 37 -11.66 -1.40 2.62
C ILE A 37 -11.81 -0.90 4.05
N ALA A 38 -12.06 0.38 4.27
CA ALA A 38 -12.26 0.94 5.61
C ALA A 38 -13.50 0.35 6.32
N ARG A 39 -14.53 -0.07 5.58
CA ARG A 39 -15.75 -0.67 6.13
C ARG A 39 -15.50 -2.10 6.61
N PHE A 40 -14.80 -2.92 5.84
CA PHE A 40 -14.65 -4.35 6.12
C PHE A 40 -13.39 -4.71 6.90
N SER A 41 -12.35 -3.87 6.89
CA SER A 41 -11.12 -4.12 7.64
C SER A 41 -11.36 -4.30 9.15
N PRO A 42 -12.17 -3.45 9.83
CA PRO A 42 -12.49 -3.66 11.23
C PRO A 42 -13.29 -4.95 11.49
N VAL A 43 -14.15 -5.35 10.54
CA VAL A 43 -14.91 -6.61 10.64
C VAL A 43 -13.98 -7.83 10.62
N LYS A 44 -12.89 -7.76 9.83
CA LYS A 44 -11.80 -8.76 9.80
C LYS A 44 -10.90 -8.68 11.04
N GLY A 45 -11.03 -7.64 11.87
CA GLY A 45 -10.17 -7.39 13.03
C GLY A 45 -8.89 -6.60 12.73
N LEU A 46 -8.78 -6.01 11.54
CA LEU A 46 -7.61 -5.22 11.15
C LEU A 46 -7.75 -3.77 11.62
N ASN A 47 -6.63 -3.21 12.09
CA ASN A 47 -6.51 -1.79 12.44
C ASN A 47 -5.42 -1.05 11.66
N LEU A 48 -4.67 -1.76 10.81
CA LEU A 48 -3.76 -1.19 9.82
C LEU A 48 -3.88 -1.95 8.49
N VAL A 49 -4.00 -1.23 7.38
CA VAL A 49 -4.10 -1.84 6.04
C VAL A 49 -3.21 -1.09 5.05
N GLY A 50 -2.57 -1.83 4.16
CA GLY A 50 -1.85 -1.26 3.02
C GLY A 50 -2.84 -0.73 1.98
N THR A 51 -2.53 0.38 1.32
CA THR A 51 -3.40 0.89 0.24
C THR A 51 -3.44 -0.02 -0.98
N GLY A 52 -2.35 -0.76 -1.23
CA GLY A 52 -2.12 -1.44 -2.50
C GLY A 52 -1.92 -0.45 -3.65
N ASP A 53 -1.32 -0.95 -4.74
CA ASP A 53 -1.33 -0.36 -6.08
C ASP A 53 -1.01 1.13 -6.22
N PHE A 54 -0.23 1.74 -5.30
CA PHE A 54 0.00 3.20 -5.33
C PHE A 54 0.58 3.71 -6.66
N THR A 55 1.22 2.83 -7.43
CA THR A 55 1.82 3.15 -8.74
C THR A 55 0.78 3.45 -9.82
N HIS A 56 -0.46 2.98 -9.66
CA HIS A 56 -1.50 3.19 -10.67
C HIS A 56 -2.07 4.62 -10.57
N PRO A 57 -1.98 5.46 -11.62
CA PRO A 57 -2.23 6.89 -11.50
C PRO A 57 -3.69 7.24 -11.16
N LYS A 58 -4.66 6.43 -11.59
CA LYS A 58 -6.06 6.66 -11.20
C LYS A 58 -6.28 6.32 -9.73
N TRP A 59 -5.64 5.26 -9.24
CA TRP A 59 -5.74 4.87 -7.84
C TRP A 59 -5.07 5.91 -6.96
N PHE A 60 -3.88 6.35 -7.36
CA PHE A 60 -3.11 7.34 -6.62
C PHE A 60 -3.84 8.68 -6.46
N ARG A 61 -4.61 9.11 -7.46
CA ARG A 61 -5.52 10.26 -7.31
C ARG A 61 -6.59 10.02 -6.25
N GLU A 62 -7.24 8.86 -6.25
CA GLU A 62 -8.21 8.50 -5.21
C GLU A 62 -7.55 8.46 -3.82
N LEU A 63 -6.31 7.97 -3.70
CA LEU A 63 -5.58 8.00 -2.44
C LEU A 63 -5.37 9.43 -1.95
N ARG A 64 -4.95 10.36 -2.82
CA ARG A 64 -4.77 11.78 -2.46
C ARG A 64 -6.08 12.46 -2.05
N GLU A 65 -7.20 12.08 -2.67
CA GLU A 65 -8.52 12.64 -2.35
C GLU A 65 -9.13 12.06 -1.09
N LYS A 66 -8.95 10.75 -0.84
CA LYS A 66 -9.66 10.01 0.20
C LYS A 66 -8.84 9.75 1.45
N LEU A 67 -7.54 10.04 1.46
CA LEU A 67 -6.68 9.82 2.62
C LEU A 67 -6.18 11.14 3.19
N ILE A 68 -6.27 11.26 4.51
CA ILE A 68 -5.73 12.38 5.27
C ILE A 68 -4.53 11.87 6.07
N PRO A 69 -3.35 12.50 5.96
CA PRO A 69 -2.18 12.09 6.73
C PRO A 69 -2.42 12.25 8.23
N ILE A 70 -1.73 11.42 9.02
CA ILE A 70 -1.66 11.54 10.46
C ILE A 70 -0.23 11.95 10.81
N ASP A 71 -0.09 13.21 11.23
CA ASP A 71 1.19 13.86 11.45
C ASP A 71 2.13 13.04 12.33
N GLY A 72 3.39 12.91 11.89
CA GLY A 72 4.44 12.19 12.62
C GLY A 72 4.36 10.66 12.56
N THR A 73 3.38 10.06 11.87
CA THR A 73 3.19 8.59 11.87
C THR A 73 3.53 7.90 10.54
N GLY A 74 3.50 8.63 9.42
CA GLY A 74 3.56 8.01 8.08
C GLY A 74 2.31 7.20 7.70
N LEU A 75 1.26 7.29 8.51
CA LEU A 75 -0.03 6.63 8.30
C LEU A 75 -1.10 7.64 7.90
N TYR A 76 -2.21 7.11 7.40
CA TYR A 76 -3.34 7.87 6.90
C TYR A 76 -4.65 7.39 7.53
N ARG A 77 -5.63 8.28 7.59
CA ARG A 77 -7.03 7.96 7.91
C ARG A 77 -7.94 8.26 6.73
N PRO A 78 -9.06 7.54 6.57
CA PRO A 78 -10.03 7.84 5.51
C PRO A 78 -10.71 9.19 5.75
N ALA A 79 -10.76 10.04 4.72
CA ALA A 79 -11.34 11.38 4.77
C ALA A 79 -12.85 11.34 5.08
N GLY A 80 -13.59 10.43 4.44
CA GLY A 80 -15.03 10.27 4.63
C GLY A 80 -15.45 9.58 5.93
N LYS A 81 -14.49 9.06 6.72
CA LYS A 81 -14.74 8.36 7.99
C LYS A 81 -13.69 8.75 9.03
N PRO A 82 -13.66 10.00 9.50
CA PRO A 82 -12.62 10.51 10.39
C PRO A 82 -12.49 9.72 11.70
N ASP A 83 -13.60 9.18 12.21
CA ASP A 83 -13.65 8.38 13.45
C ASP A 83 -13.32 6.90 13.23
N SER A 84 -12.96 6.50 12.00
CA SER A 84 -12.62 5.11 11.73
C SER A 84 -11.38 4.68 12.53
N PRO A 85 -11.42 3.49 13.16
CA PRO A 85 -10.26 2.95 13.86
C PRO A 85 -9.17 2.47 12.90
N ILE A 86 -9.47 2.36 11.60
CA ILE A 86 -8.53 1.88 10.58
C ILE A 86 -7.46 2.94 10.29
N ARG A 87 -6.24 2.47 10.05
CA ARG A 87 -5.13 3.27 9.52
C ARG A 87 -4.68 2.68 8.19
N PHE A 88 -4.22 3.54 7.30
CA PHE A 88 -3.68 3.15 6.00
C PHE A 88 -2.18 3.43 5.94
N MET A 89 -1.41 2.48 5.43
CA MET A 89 -0.03 2.67 4.98
C MET A 89 0.01 2.66 3.46
N VAL A 90 0.77 3.56 2.84
CA VAL A 90 0.87 3.58 1.38
C VAL A 90 1.76 2.42 0.92
N THR A 91 1.15 1.44 0.27
CA THR A 91 1.82 0.21 -0.21
C THR A 91 1.47 -0.07 -1.67
N GLY A 92 2.35 -0.80 -2.35
CA GLY A 92 2.19 -1.17 -3.75
C GLY A 92 3.02 -2.40 -4.10
N GLU A 93 2.63 -3.11 -5.14
CA GLU A 93 3.34 -4.29 -5.63
C GLU A 93 3.77 -4.04 -7.07
N VAL A 94 4.98 -4.45 -7.44
CA VAL A 94 5.44 -4.44 -8.83
C VAL A 94 5.95 -5.82 -9.22
N SER A 95 5.73 -6.21 -10.47
CA SER A 95 6.23 -7.46 -11.02
C SER A 95 7.40 -7.18 -11.93
N THR A 96 8.56 -7.74 -11.63
CA THR A 96 9.74 -7.68 -12.50
C THR A 96 9.83 -8.95 -13.34
N SER A 97 10.14 -8.81 -14.63
CA SER A 97 10.41 -9.94 -15.51
C SER A 97 11.75 -9.81 -16.20
N PHE A 98 12.54 -10.87 -16.12
CA PHE A 98 13.86 -10.94 -16.72
C PHE A 98 14.22 -12.37 -17.06
N THR A 99 15.19 -12.54 -17.97
CA THR A 99 15.70 -13.86 -18.34
C THR A 99 16.99 -14.15 -17.59
N PHE A 100 17.03 -15.28 -16.89
CA PHE A 100 18.22 -15.78 -16.21
C PHE A 100 18.43 -17.25 -16.62
N GLU A 101 19.62 -17.59 -17.10
CA GLU A 101 19.97 -18.94 -17.59
C GLU A 101 18.96 -19.51 -18.60
N GLY A 102 18.54 -18.69 -19.57
CA GLY A 102 17.59 -19.08 -20.60
C GLY A 102 16.14 -19.24 -20.13
N LYS A 103 15.84 -18.97 -18.85
CA LYS A 103 14.48 -19.07 -18.29
C LYS A 103 13.95 -17.70 -17.89
N THR A 104 12.70 -17.42 -18.26
CA THR A 104 11.99 -16.23 -17.80
C THR A 104 11.66 -16.35 -16.31
N LYS A 105 12.08 -15.37 -15.53
CA LYS A 105 11.76 -15.23 -14.11
C LYS A 105 10.80 -14.06 -13.96
N ARG A 106 9.76 -14.25 -13.15
CA ARG A 106 8.81 -13.21 -12.76
C ARG A 106 8.82 -13.12 -11.25
N ILE A 107 9.24 -11.98 -10.71
CA ILE A 107 9.39 -11.76 -9.27
C ILE A 107 8.54 -10.58 -8.86
N HIS A 108 7.71 -10.78 -7.84
CA HIS A 108 6.86 -9.76 -7.27
C HIS A 108 7.57 -9.11 -6.09
N HIS A 109 7.54 -7.78 -6.05
CA HIS A 109 8.17 -6.98 -5.00
C HIS A 109 7.12 -6.12 -4.33
N LEU A 110 6.98 -6.28 -3.01
CA LEU A 110 6.13 -5.43 -2.18
C LEU A 110 6.91 -4.20 -1.75
N ILE A 111 6.31 -3.03 -1.92
CA ILE A 111 6.90 -1.73 -1.62
C ILE A 111 6.03 -1.06 -0.55
N LEU A 112 6.64 -0.71 0.58
CA LEU A 112 6.02 0.05 1.66
C LEU A 112 6.67 1.43 1.67
N THR A 113 5.86 2.48 1.72
CA THR A 113 6.36 3.85 1.63
C THR A 113 5.86 4.67 2.82
N PRO A 114 6.66 5.63 3.32
CA PRO A 114 6.28 6.44 4.48
C PRO A 114 5.27 7.54 4.13
N SER A 115 5.08 7.86 2.85
CA SER A 115 4.17 8.92 2.43
C SER A 115 3.72 8.78 0.97
N LEU A 116 2.60 9.43 0.64
CA LEU A 116 2.15 9.59 -0.75
C LEU A 116 3.18 10.35 -1.59
N GLU A 117 3.93 11.29 -1.00
CA GLU A 117 5.01 11.98 -1.71
C GLU A 117 6.12 11.02 -2.13
N THR A 118 6.59 10.17 -1.21
CA THR A 118 7.60 9.14 -1.53
C THR A 118 7.07 8.14 -2.56
N ALA A 119 5.79 7.77 -2.48
CA ALA A 119 5.14 6.90 -3.46
C ALA A 119 5.10 7.52 -4.88
N ASP A 120 4.88 8.82 -4.98
CA ASP A 120 4.92 9.58 -6.25
C ASP A 120 6.33 9.52 -6.86
N GLN A 121 7.36 9.82 -6.06
CA GLN A 121 8.76 9.78 -6.47
C GLN A 121 9.19 8.36 -6.93
N ILE A 122 8.70 7.32 -6.25
CA ILE A 122 8.93 5.94 -6.66
C ILE A 122 8.26 5.66 -8.00
N SER A 123 7.03 6.12 -8.18
CA SER A 123 6.27 5.93 -9.43
C SER A 123 6.97 6.62 -10.61
N ASP A 124 7.44 7.85 -10.44
CA ASP A 124 8.28 8.56 -11.43
C ASP A 124 9.54 7.76 -11.80
N ARG A 125 10.16 7.10 -10.81
CA ARG A 125 11.35 6.28 -11.05
C ARG A 125 11.03 5.01 -11.83
N LEU A 126 9.92 4.35 -11.50
CA LEU A 126 9.50 3.06 -12.06
C LEU A 126 8.88 3.18 -13.45
N ALA A 127 8.27 4.33 -13.78
CA ALA A 127 7.72 4.61 -15.11
C ALA A 127 8.76 4.47 -16.24
N ARG A 128 10.05 4.54 -15.91
CA ARG A 128 11.15 4.27 -16.86
C ARG A 128 11.32 2.80 -17.25
N TYR A 129 10.66 1.88 -16.55
CA TYR A 129 10.81 0.44 -16.71
C TYR A 129 9.53 -0.28 -17.15
N GLY A 130 8.41 0.43 -17.28
CA GLY A 130 7.14 -0.14 -17.70
C GLY A 130 6.00 0.88 -17.63
N ASP A 131 4.86 0.52 -18.21
CA ASP A 131 3.64 1.33 -18.17
C ASP A 131 2.86 1.08 -16.87
N LEU A 132 2.77 2.11 -16.02
CA LEU A 132 2.09 2.06 -14.73
C LEU A 132 0.56 2.20 -14.84
N THR A 133 0.04 2.50 -16.03
CA THR A 133 -1.39 2.81 -16.24
C THR A 133 -2.24 1.59 -16.58
N VAL A 134 -1.61 0.45 -16.87
CA VAL A 134 -2.28 -0.75 -17.41
C VAL A 134 -2.87 -1.63 -16.30
N ASP A 135 -2.22 -1.69 -15.15
CA ASP A 135 -2.58 -2.59 -14.05
C ASP A 135 -2.13 -2.01 -12.71
N GLY A 136 -2.88 -2.30 -11.64
CA GLY A 136 -2.52 -1.96 -10.27
C GLY A 136 -1.17 -2.55 -9.82
N ARG A 137 -0.81 -3.74 -10.34
CA ARG A 137 0.54 -4.32 -10.25
C ARG A 137 1.25 -4.18 -11.60
N PRO A 138 2.01 -3.10 -11.83
CA PRO A 138 2.69 -2.89 -13.09
C PRO A 138 3.76 -3.95 -13.33
N PHE A 139 3.94 -4.26 -14.60
CA PHE A 139 4.99 -5.14 -15.08
C PHE A 139 6.19 -4.31 -15.52
N LEU A 140 7.35 -4.60 -14.95
CA LEU A 140 8.58 -3.86 -15.15
C LEU A 140 9.63 -4.76 -15.81
N GLU A 141 10.34 -4.21 -16.77
CA GLU A 141 11.46 -4.83 -17.46
C GLU A 141 12.77 -4.16 -17.03
N PRO A 142 13.32 -4.54 -15.85
CA PRO A 142 14.59 -4.00 -15.42
C PRO A 142 15.70 -4.48 -16.36
N ARG A 143 16.55 -3.55 -16.80
CA ARG A 143 17.77 -3.93 -17.52
C ARG A 143 18.71 -4.65 -16.56
N PRO A 144 19.23 -5.83 -16.92
CA PRO A 144 20.24 -6.52 -16.13
C PRO A 144 21.46 -5.64 -15.85
N SER A 145 21.91 -5.55 -14.60
CA SER A 145 23.08 -4.75 -14.22
C SER A 145 24.38 -5.27 -14.84
N TRP A 146 24.46 -6.56 -15.18
CA TRP A 146 25.61 -7.19 -15.84
C TRP A 146 25.67 -6.97 -17.36
N ARG A 147 24.73 -6.21 -17.94
CA ARG A 147 24.75 -5.77 -19.35
C ARG A 147 25.13 -4.29 -19.47
N ARG A 148 26.00 -3.78 -18.58
CA ARG A 148 26.61 -2.44 -18.68
C ARG A 148 28.05 -2.56 -19.13
#